data_AF-A0A7C6AM28-F1
#
_entry.id   AF-A0A7C6AM28-F1
#
_cell.length_a   1.000
_cell.length_b   1.000
_cell.length_c   1.000
_cell.angle_alpha   90.00
_cell.angle_beta   90.00
_cell.angle_gamma   90.00
#
_symmetry.space_group_name_H-M   'P 1'
#
loop_
_entity.id
_entity.type
_entity.pdbx_description
1 polymer ?
#
loop_
_entity_poly.entity_id
_entity_poly.type
_entity_poly.pdbx_seq_one_letter_code
_entity_poly.pdbx_strand_id
1 'polypeptide(L)'
;EKITGKIKVTPTDVRNFYNNLPPDSIPTINEQVEYQQIVIYPNISEKEKIEAKEKLNNIRERIIKGENFATLAVLYSEDPGSALRGGELGFFTRSDMVPEFSGAAFKLKEGEISPIIETEYGFHIIQLIERKGEQINARHILITVKSNFEELMKAKTKAQNIYQKIISDSITFSKAAITYSMDKNTAFNEGMAVNMFNNTTRFDIDHLDAATEKQIQNLKPGQVSQPFEFSNEQGKKGYKIIKLKARYPEHKANLKDDYNYIQQLTQEHKKQEVIKNWILNKMKSTYFTIDEEYKKCEFNLLKL
;
A
#
# COMPACT_ATOMS: atom_id res chain seq x y z
N GLU A 1 -15.26 -11.84 17.81
CA GLU A 1 -15.23 -10.77 18.84
C GLU A 1 -16.01 -11.06 20.13
N LYS A 2 -17.25 -11.62 20.10
CA LYS A 2 -18.05 -11.85 21.33
C LYS A 2 -17.39 -12.74 22.42
N ILE A 3 -16.45 -13.62 22.05
CA ILE A 3 -15.78 -14.56 22.97
C ILE A 3 -14.42 -14.00 23.49
N THR A 4 -13.72 -13.20 22.69
CA THR A 4 -12.35 -12.75 22.97
C THR A 4 -12.21 -11.24 23.23
N GLY A 5 -13.28 -10.45 23.06
CA GLY A 5 -13.23 -8.98 23.05
C GLY A 5 -12.87 -8.28 24.36
N LYS A 6 -12.58 -8.99 25.44
CA LYS A 6 -12.21 -8.42 26.77
C LYS A 6 -10.83 -8.84 27.27
N ILE A 7 -10.02 -9.51 26.45
CA ILE A 7 -8.71 -10.00 26.90
C ILE A 7 -7.75 -8.81 27.01
N LYS A 8 -7.54 -8.34 28.24
CA LYS A 8 -6.51 -7.34 28.57
C LYS A 8 -5.19 -8.05 28.84
N VAL A 9 -4.14 -7.67 28.13
CA VAL A 9 -2.78 -8.18 28.36
C VAL A 9 -2.04 -7.21 29.27
N THR A 10 -1.57 -7.70 30.42
CA THR A 10 -0.77 -6.92 31.38
C THR A 10 0.73 -7.12 31.11
N PRO A 11 1.61 -6.22 31.57
CA PRO A 11 3.05 -6.41 31.44
C PRO A 11 3.59 -7.68 32.11
N THR A 12 2.96 -8.12 33.20
CA THR A 12 3.30 -9.39 33.87
C THR A 12 2.96 -10.58 32.98
N ASP A 13 1.83 -10.53 32.26
CA ASP A 13 1.47 -11.58 31.30
C ASP A 13 2.50 -11.71 30.19
N VAL A 14 2.96 -10.58 29.63
CA VAL A 14 3.95 -10.54 28.54
C VAL A 14 5.27 -11.17 29.01
N ARG A 15 5.75 -10.78 30.21
CA ARG A 15 6.97 -11.34 30.77
C ARG A 15 6.86 -12.85 31.03
N ASN A 16 5.74 -13.28 31.63
CA ASN A 16 5.52 -14.69 31.92
C ASN A 16 5.40 -15.53 30.65
N PHE A 17 4.68 -15.02 29.64
CA PHE A 17 4.59 -15.67 28.34
C PHE A 17 5.98 -15.83 27.72
N TYR A 18 6.74 -14.74 27.61
CA TYR A 18 8.09 -14.76 27.02
C TYR A 18 9.05 -15.70 27.75
N ASN A 19 9.10 -15.62 29.09
CA ASN A 19 10.01 -16.45 29.89
C ASN A 19 9.68 -17.95 29.83
N ASN A 20 8.45 -18.30 29.46
CA ASN A 20 8.00 -19.69 29.30
C ASN A 20 8.09 -20.20 27.86
N LEU A 21 8.49 -19.36 26.89
CA LEU A 21 8.71 -19.82 25.51
C LEU A 21 9.96 -20.70 25.44
N PRO A 22 9.88 -21.87 24.77
CA PRO A 22 11.08 -22.59 24.37
C PRO A 22 12.00 -21.68 23.52
N PRO A 23 13.34 -21.78 23.64
CA PRO A 23 14.25 -20.96 22.85
C PRO A 23 13.99 -21.01 21.33
N ASP A 24 13.66 -22.19 20.81
CA ASP A 24 13.35 -22.39 19.38
C ASP A 24 11.99 -21.80 18.97
N SER A 25 11.12 -21.53 19.94
CA SER A 25 9.82 -20.88 19.73
C SER A 25 9.90 -19.35 19.82
N ILE A 26 11.05 -18.78 20.19
CA ILE A 26 11.25 -17.33 20.16
C ILE A 26 11.37 -16.90 18.69
N PRO A 27 10.45 -16.06 18.18
CA PRO A 27 10.48 -15.63 16.79
C PRO A 27 11.75 -14.86 16.48
N THR A 28 12.22 -15.03 15.25
CA THR A 28 13.26 -14.18 14.70
C THR A 28 12.59 -12.91 14.16
N ILE A 29 13.11 -11.76 14.57
CA ILE A 29 12.76 -10.46 13.99
C ILE A 29 13.73 -10.22 12.84
N ASN A 30 13.16 -10.01 11.64
CA ASN A 30 13.93 -9.73 10.44
C ASN A 30 14.72 -8.43 10.59
N GLU A 31 15.74 -8.26 9.75
CA GLU A 31 16.48 -7.01 9.70
C GLU A 31 15.55 -5.83 9.36
N GLN A 32 15.61 -4.78 10.18
CA GLN A 32 14.82 -3.58 10.03
C GLN A 32 15.67 -2.34 9.79
N VAL A 33 15.10 -1.38 9.08
CA VAL A 33 15.74 -0.09 8.81
C VAL A 33 14.81 1.08 9.08
N GLU A 34 15.40 2.20 9.49
CA GLU A 34 14.77 3.52 9.49
C GLU A 34 15.52 4.39 8.49
N TYR A 35 14.81 5.06 7.59
CA TYR A 35 15.43 5.95 6.62
C TYR A 35 14.60 7.23 6.44
N GLN A 36 15.27 8.29 6.01
CA GLN A 36 14.65 9.50 5.54
C GLN A 36 14.69 9.54 4.01
N GLN A 37 13.71 10.17 3.38
CA GLN A 37 13.62 10.32 1.93
C GLN A 37 13.29 11.74 1.49
N ILE A 38 13.78 12.09 0.31
CA ILE A 38 13.40 13.27 -0.46
C ILE A 38 12.95 12.77 -1.82
N VAL A 39 11.71 13.07 -2.19
CA VAL A 39 11.11 12.63 -3.45
C VAL A 39 10.95 13.81 -4.38
N ILE A 40 11.42 13.69 -5.62
CA ILE A 40 11.26 14.68 -6.68
C ILE A 40 10.57 14.01 -7.86
N TYR A 41 9.35 14.46 -8.16
CA TYR A 41 8.68 14.08 -9.39
C TYR A 41 8.99 15.06 -10.52
N PRO A 42 8.99 14.59 -11.78
CA PRO A 42 8.94 15.48 -12.94
C PRO A 42 7.68 16.34 -12.88
N ASN A 43 7.79 17.58 -13.35
CA ASN A 43 6.61 18.38 -13.55
C ASN A 43 5.83 17.78 -14.72
N ILE A 44 4.53 17.69 -14.54
CA ILE A 44 3.63 17.40 -15.65
C ILE A 44 3.34 18.74 -16.31
N SER A 45 3.83 18.91 -17.53
CA SER A 45 3.55 20.10 -18.34
C SER A 45 2.07 20.13 -18.74
N GLU A 46 1.52 21.34 -18.89
CA GLU A 46 0.16 21.50 -19.42
C GLU A 46 0.02 20.88 -20.82
N LYS A 47 1.10 20.87 -21.60
CA LYS A 47 1.15 20.20 -22.89
C LYS A 47 0.86 18.69 -22.76
N GLU A 48 1.49 17.99 -21.82
CA GLU A 48 1.26 16.55 -21.62
C GLU A 48 -0.16 16.26 -21.14
N LYS A 49 -0.72 17.14 -20.29
CA LYS A 49 -2.12 17.02 -19.90
C LYS A 49 -3.06 17.18 -21.11
N ILE A 50 -2.79 18.16 -21.96
CA ILE A 50 -3.55 18.38 -23.20
C ILE A 50 -3.46 17.16 -24.10
N GLU A 51 -2.26 16.62 -24.34
CA GLU A 51 -2.06 15.43 -25.18
C GLU A 51 -2.80 14.20 -24.64
N ALA A 52 -2.73 13.96 -23.32
CA ALA A 52 -3.46 12.88 -22.66
C ALA A 52 -4.98 13.06 -22.78
N LYS A 53 -5.47 14.29 -22.57
CA LYS A 53 -6.89 14.64 -22.71
C LYS A 53 -7.37 14.51 -24.14
N GLU A 54 -6.60 14.95 -25.13
CA GLU A 54 -6.92 14.81 -26.56
C GLU A 54 -6.97 13.34 -26.97
N LYS A 55 -6.00 12.52 -26.53
CA LYS A 55 -6.01 11.08 -26.75
C LYS A 55 -7.29 10.44 -26.21
N LEU A 56 -7.65 10.78 -24.97
CA LEU A 56 -8.86 10.24 -24.36
C LEU A 56 -10.15 10.78 -25.02
N ASN A 57 -10.14 12.04 -25.46
CA ASN A 57 -11.25 12.62 -26.20
C ASN A 57 -11.50 11.88 -27.52
N ASN A 58 -10.43 11.56 -28.25
CA ASN A 58 -10.53 10.77 -29.49
C ASN A 58 -11.12 9.38 -29.23
N ILE A 59 -10.74 8.72 -28.12
CA ILE A 59 -11.32 7.44 -27.71
C ILE A 59 -12.80 7.60 -27.36
N ARG A 60 -13.17 8.64 -26.62
CA ARG A 60 -14.56 8.94 -26.26
C ARG A 60 -15.43 9.14 -27.49
N GLU A 61 -14.97 9.92 -28.47
CA GLU A 61 -15.69 10.17 -29.73
C GLU A 61 -15.92 8.88 -30.52
N ARG A 62 -14.95 7.96 -30.53
CA ARG A 62 -15.11 6.64 -31.15
C ARG A 62 -16.21 5.81 -30.48
N ILE A 63 -16.27 5.83 -29.15
CA ILE A 63 -17.33 5.12 -28.40
C ILE A 63 -18.70 5.74 -28.71
N ILE A 64 -18.81 7.07 -28.75
CA ILE A 64 -20.07 7.76 -29.07
C ILE A 64 -20.53 7.42 -30.50
N LYS A 65 -19.60 7.24 -31.43
CA LYS A 65 -19.88 6.80 -32.81
C LYS A 65 -20.22 5.31 -32.92
N GLY A 66 -20.24 4.57 -31.82
CA GLY A 66 -20.70 3.19 -31.74
C GLY A 66 -19.59 2.13 -31.63
N GLU A 67 -18.32 2.52 -31.50
CA GLU A 67 -17.27 1.53 -31.20
C GLU A 67 -17.45 0.95 -29.78
N ASN A 68 -17.08 -0.32 -29.62
CA ASN A 68 -17.27 -1.03 -28.37
C ASN A 68 -16.33 -0.48 -27.27
N PHE A 69 -16.90 -0.02 -26.16
CA PHE A 69 -16.15 0.50 -25.01
C PHE A 69 -15.13 -0.50 -24.49
N ALA A 70 -15.54 -1.75 -24.27
CA ALA A 70 -14.67 -2.77 -23.68
C ALA A 70 -13.46 -3.08 -24.58
N THR A 71 -13.65 -3.12 -25.90
CA THR A 71 -12.53 -3.26 -26.84
C THR A 71 -11.55 -2.10 -26.73
N LEU A 72 -12.05 -0.85 -26.69
CA LEU A 72 -11.19 0.32 -26.56
C LEU A 72 -10.50 0.40 -25.20
N ALA A 73 -11.15 -0.08 -24.14
CA ALA A 73 -10.55 -0.19 -22.81
C ALA A 73 -9.39 -1.19 -22.82
N VAL A 74 -9.54 -2.38 -23.41
CA VAL A 74 -8.46 -3.36 -23.55
C VAL A 74 -7.27 -2.78 -24.34
N LEU A 75 -7.55 -2.02 -25.41
CA LEU A 75 -6.51 -1.51 -26.30
C LEU A 75 -5.76 -0.28 -25.75
N TYR A 76 -6.44 0.59 -25.01
CA TYR A 76 -5.92 1.91 -24.70
C TYR A 76 -5.92 2.27 -23.22
N SER A 77 -6.67 1.57 -22.37
CA SER A 77 -6.68 1.87 -20.95
C SER A 77 -5.34 1.49 -20.33
N GLU A 78 -4.80 2.40 -19.54
CA GLU A 78 -3.57 2.21 -18.78
C GLU A 78 -3.85 1.79 -17.33
N ASP A 79 -5.11 1.47 -17.00
CA ASP A 79 -5.44 0.85 -15.71
C ASP A 79 -5.15 -0.66 -15.73
N PRO A 80 -4.13 -1.16 -15.02
CA PRO A 80 -3.78 -2.58 -15.03
C PRO A 80 -4.87 -3.46 -14.39
N GLY A 81 -5.69 -2.90 -13.50
CA GLY A 81 -6.70 -3.67 -12.75
C GLY A 81 -7.94 -4.02 -13.58
N SER A 82 -8.35 -3.15 -14.51
CA SER A 82 -9.59 -3.31 -15.26
C SER A 82 -9.41 -3.37 -16.78
N ALA A 83 -8.30 -2.89 -17.35
CA ALA A 83 -8.13 -2.80 -18.81
C ALA A 83 -8.41 -4.13 -19.51
N LEU A 84 -7.80 -5.22 -19.03
CA LEU A 84 -7.97 -6.57 -19.59
C LEU A 84 -9.40 -7.12 -19.47
N ARG A 85 -10.22 -6.57 -18.56
CA ARG A 85 -11.63 -6.92 -18.38
C ARG A 85 -12.56 -5.90 -19.07
N GLY A 86 -12.09 -5.25 -20.13
CA GLY A 86 -12.90 -4.25 -20.82
C GLY A 86 -13.15 -2.97 -20.01
N GLY A 87 -12.27 -2.68 -19.05
CA GLY A 87 -12.38 -1.54 -18.15
C GLY A 87 -13.35 -1.75 -16.99
N GLU A 88 -13.94 -2.94 -16.82
CA GLU A 88 -14.97 -3.20 -15.81
C GLU A 88 -14.39 -3.31 -14.39
N LEU A 89 -15.00 -2.55 -13.49
CA LEU A 89 -14.59 -2.42 -12.08
C LEU A 89 -15.41 -3.32 -11.15
N GLY A 90 -16.57 -3.82 -11.61
CA GLY A 90 -17.54 -4.50 -10.75
C GLY A 90 -18.35 -3.52 -9.91
N PHE A 91 -19.10 -4.04 -8.94
CA PHE A 91 -19.93 -3.22 -8.05
C PHE A 91 -19.10 -2.51 -6.99
N PHE A 92 -19.25 -1.19 -6.92
CA PHE A 92 -18.63 -0.33 -5.91
C PHE A 92 -19.60 0.72 -5.37
N THR A 93 -19.31 1.21 -4.17
CA THR A 93 -19.97 2.32 -3.48
C THR A 93 -19.17 3.62 -3.65
N ARG A 94 -19.73 4.76 -3.26
CA ARG A 94 -19.05 6.06 -3.38
C ARG A 94 -17.71 6.14 -2.64
N SER A 95 -17.57 5.40 -1.54
CA SER A 95 -16.35 5.41 -0.70
C SER A 95 -15.20 4.57 -1.25
N ASP A 96 -15.48 3.72 -2.23
CA ASP A 96 -14.48 2.77 -2.74
C ASP A 96 -13.56 3.39 -3.80
N MET A 97 -13.93 4.54 -4.36
CA MET A 97 -13.18 5.25 -5.41
C MET A 97 -12.88 6.69 -4.99
N VAL A 98 -11.90 7.31 -5.64
CA VAL A 98 -11.54 8.72 -5.41
C VAL A 98 -12.73 9.66 -5.67
N PRO A 99 -12.86 10.76 -4.90
CA PRO A 99 -14.05 11.61 -4.91
C PRO A 99 -14.47 12.13 -6.29
N GLU A 100 -13.51 12.50 -7.12
CA GLU A 100 -13.73 13.02 -8.48
C GLU A 100 -14.34 11.94 -9.38
N PHE A 101 -13.84 10.71 -9.29
CA PHE A 101 -14.33 9.55 -10.04
C PHE A 101 -15.75 9.17 -9.59
N SER A 102 -15.94 8.95 -8.29
CA SER A 102 -17.26 8.64 -7.71
C SER A 102 -18.29 9.73 -7.99
N GLY A 103 -17.88 11.00 -7.90
CA GLY A 103 -18.72 12.15 -8.16
C GLY A 103 -19.28 12.18 -9.59
N ALA A 104 -18.49 11.74 -10.57
CA ALA A 104 -18.92 11.61 -11.96
C ALA A 104 -19.70 10.31 -12.20
N ALA A 105 -19.16 9.16 -11.81
CA ALA A 105 -19.73 7.84 -12.09
C ALA A 105 -21.18 7.71 -11.58
N PHE A 106 -21.44 8.18 -10.36
CA PHE A 106 -22.77 8.05 -9.75
C PHE A 106 -23.81 9.00 -10.32
N LYS A 107 -23.41 10.04 -11.08
CA LYS A 107 -24.34 10.95 -11.77
C LYS A 107 -24.82 10.40 -13.12
N LEU A 108 -24.14 9.39 -13.65
CA LEU A 108 -24.48 8.77 -14.92
C LEU A 108 -25.77 7.95 -14.81
N LYS A 109 -26.51 7.91 -15.91
CA LYS A 109 -27.56 6.93 -16.20
C LYS A 109 -26.97 5.67 -16.81
N GLU A 110 -27.68 4.56 -16.73
CA GLU A 110 -27.20 3.29 -17.31
C GLU A 110 -26.92 3.46 -18.82
N GLY A 111 -25.77 2.97 -19.26
CA GLY A 111 -25.26 3.13 -20.62
C GLY A 111 -24.61 4.49 -20.91
N GLU A 112 -24.81 5.51 -20.07
CA GLU A 112 -24.27 6.86 -20.27
C GLU A 112 -22.75 6.90 -20.08
N ILE A 113 -22.08 7.71 -20.89
CA ILE A 113 -20.64 7.93 -20.87
C ILE A 113 -20.35 9.33 -20.34
N SER A 114 -19.47 9.42 -19.34
CA SER A 114 -19.08 10.68 -18.72
C SER A 114 -18.34 11.62 -19.68
N PRO A 115 -18.26 12.92 -19.33
CA PRO A 115 -17.15 13.75 -19.81
C PRO A 115 -15.81 13.21 -19.30
N ILE A 116 -14.71 13.78 -19.78
CA ILE A 116 -13.37 13.46 -19.26
C ILE A 116 -13.26 13.98 -17.82
N ILE A 117 -12.88 13.08 -16.91
CA ILE A 117 -12.69 13.35 -15.48
C ILE A 117 -11.20 13.27 -15.16
N GLU A 118 -10.67 14.29 -14.49
CA GLU A 118 -9.29 14.28 -13.99
C GLU A 118 -9.28 13.77 -12.55
N THR A 119 -8.36 12.85 -12.26
CA THR A 119 -8.07 12.36 -10.90
C THR A 119 -6.55 12.40 -10.67
N GLU A 120 -6.11 12.02 -9.47
CA GLU A 120 -4.68 11.84 -9.18
C GLU A 120 -4.00 10.75 -10.04
N TYR A 121 -4.77 9.84 -10.64
CA TYR A 121 -4.26 8.76 -11.50
C TYR A 121 -4.18 9.15 -12.98
N GLY A 122 -4.83 10.25 -13.39
CA GLY A 122 -4.86 10.72 -14.77
C GLY A 122 -6.27 11.08 -15.24
N PHE A 123 -6.52 10.93 -16.54
CA PHE A 123 -7.80 11.23 -17.15
C PHE A 123 -8.64 9.98 -17.38
N HIS A 124 -9.93 10.07 -17.06
CA HIS A 124 -10.87 8.97 -17.15
C HIS A 124 -12.09 9.33 -18.01
N ILE A 125 -12.57 8.36 -18.77
CA ILE A 125 -13.97 8.33 -19.21
C ILE A 125 -14.63 7.11 -18.59
N ILE A 126 -15.86 7.28 -18.14
CA ILE A 126 -16.58 6.31 -17.32
C ILE A 126 -17.88 6.00 -18.04
N GLN A 127 -18.24 4.73 -18.11
CA GLN A 127 -19.56 4.29 -18.53
C GLN A 127 -20.24 3.53 -17.40
N LEU A 128 -21.45 3.92 -17.05
CA LEU A 128 -22.26 3.16 -16.11
C LEU A 128 -22.85 1.93 -16.82
N ILE A 129 -22.63 0.74 -16.26
CA ILE A 129 -23.16 -0.52 -16.78
C ILE A 129 -24.52 -0.81 -16.12
N GLU A 130 -24.54 -0.83 -14.78
CA GLU A 130 -25.71 -1.26 -14.01
C GLU A 130 -25.75 -0.56 -12.65
N ARG A 131 -26.95 -0.27 -12.14
CA ARG A 131 -27.16 0.28 -10.79
C ARG A 131 -27.96 -0.68 -9.92
N LYS A 132 -27.46 -0.96 -8.71
CA LYS A 132 -28.13 -1.78 -7.68
C LYS A 132 -28.13 -1.06 -6.33
N GLY A 133 -29.22 -0.34 -6.05
CA GLY A 133 -29.34 0.47 -4.84
C GLY A 133 -28.23 1.53 -4.76
N GLU A 134 -27.44 1.47 -3.68
CA GLU A 134 -26.30 2.37 -3.44
C GLU A 134 -25.00 1.94 -4.13
N GLN A 135 -25.00 0.79 -4.82
CA GLN A 135 -23.84 0.31 -5.57
C GLN A 135 -24.05 0.50 -7.07
N ILE A 136 -22.96 0.77 -7.78
CA ILE A 136 -22.94 0.82 -9.24
C ILE A 136 -21.86 -0.10 -9.78
N ASN A 137 -22.15 -0.74 -10.91
CA ASN A 137 -21.15 -1.37 -11.75
C ASN A 137 -20.82 -0.42 -12.90
N ALA A 138 -19.55 -0.04 -13.04
CA ALA A 138 -19.09 0.82 -14.11
C ALA A 138 -17.84 0.26 -14.75
N ARG A 139 -17.57 0.74 -15.96
CA ARG A 139 -16.29 0.55 -16.63
C ARG A 139 -15.66 1.88 -16.97
N HIS A 140 -14.33 1.91 -17.08
CA HIS A 140 -13.61 3.12 -17.42
C HIS A 140 -12.44 2.87 -18.39
N ILE A 141 -11.97 3.95 -19.00
CA ILE A 141 -10.68 4.00 -19.69
C ILE A 141 -9.84 5.05 -18.98
N LEU A 142 -8.67 4.66 -18.49
CA LEU A 142 -7.69 5.55 -17.87
C LEU A 142 -6.58 5.88 -18.88
N ILE A 143 -6.23 7.15 -19.02
CA ILE A 143 -5.00 7.60 -19.65
C ILE A 143 -4.18 8.36 -18.61
N THR A 144 -3.03 7.81 -18.26
CA THR A 144 -2.09 8.43 -17.32
C THR A 144 -1.36 9.57 -18.00
N VAL A 145 -1.06 10.63 -17.26
CA VAL A 145 -0.24 11.72 -17.77
C VAL A 145 1.22 11.38 -17.49
N LYS A 146 1.91 10.86 -18.50
CA LYS A 146 3.32 10.52 -18.40
C LYS A 146 4.16 11.76 -18.62
N SER A 147 5.08 12.00 -17.72
CA SER A 147 6.15 12.98 -17.93
C SER A 147 7.06 12.51 -19.07
N ASN A 148 7.40 13.42 -19.97
CA ASN A 148 8.36 13.17 -21.03
C ASN A 148 9.79 13.05 -20.47
N PHE A 149 10.71 12.61 -21.33
CA PHE A 149 12.11 12.41 -20.98
C PHE A 149 12.80 13.70 -20.49
N GLU A 150 12.46 14.85 -21.07
CA GLU A 150 13.03 16.15 -20.70
C GLU A 150 12.65 16.53 -19.26
N GLU A 151 11.38 16.37 -18.88
CA GLU A 151 10.92 16.66 -17.51
C GLU A 151 11.50 15.67 -16.49
N LEU A 152 11.67 14.40 -16.87
CA LEU A 152 12.41 13.43 -16.06
C LEU A 152 13.87 13.85 -15.87
N MET A 153 14.53 14.36 -16.91
CA MET A 153 15.90 14.87 -16.81
C MET A 153 15.99 16.14 -15.96
N LYS A 154 14.99 17.03 -16.01
CA LYS A 154 14.90 18.19 -15.10
C LYS A 154 14.75 17.75 -13.65
N ALA A 155 13.89 16.76 -13.37
CA ALA A 155 13.74 16.17 -12.04
C ALA A 155 15.06 15.55 -11.54
N LYS A 156 15.77 14.83 -12.41
CA LYS A 156 17.10 14.28 -12.11
C LYS A 156 18.09 15.37 -11.72
N THR A 157 18.22 16.40 -12.54
CA THR A 157 19.12 17.54 -12.29
C THR A 157 18.75 18.25 -10.99
N LYS A 158 17.46 18.44 -10.72
CA LYS A 158 16.99 19.01 -9.45
C LYS A 158 17.39 18.15 -8.25
N ALA A 159 17.20 16.83 -8.33
CA ALA A 159 17.61 15.91 -7.28
C ALA A 159 19.15 15.92 -7.10
N GLN A 160 19.92 15.96 -8.18
CA GLN A 160 21.38 16.10 -8.12
C GLN A 160 21.81 17.39 -7.42
N ASN A 161 21.19 18.52 -7.75
CA ASN A 161 21.49 19.80 -7.08
C ASN A 161 21.14 19.77 -5.59
N ILE A 162 20.04 19.13 -5.20
CA ILE A 162 19.67 18.95 -3.79
C ILE A 162 20.70 18.07 -3.08
N TYR A 163 21.08 16.95 -3.69
CA TYR A 163 22.10 16.06 -3.16
C TYR A 163 23.43 16.80 -2.93
N GLN A 164 23.90 17.58 -3.91
CA GLN A 164 25.13 18.37 -3.79
C GLN A 164 25.07 19.33 -2.60
N LYS A 165 23.95 20.04 -2.39
CA LYS A 165 23.77 20.91 -1.23
C LYS A 165 23.80 20.17 0.10
N ILE A 166 23.31 18.92 0.13
CA ILE A 166 23.32 18.08 1.34
C ILE A 166 24.74 17.64 1.65
N ILE A 167 25.50 17.14 0.66
CA ILE A 167 26.87 16.65 0.90
C ILE A 167 27.91 17.77 1.09
N SER A 168 27.61 18.99 0.65
CA SER A 168 28.42 20.18 0.93
C SER A 168 28.02 20.88 2.23
N ASP A 169 27.18 20.24 3.07
CA ASP A 169 26.66 20.75 4.34
C ASP A 169 25.97 22.14 4.23
N SER A 170 25.55 22.54 3.03
CA SER A 170 24.86 23.81 2.80
C SER A 170 23.39 23.76 3.25
N ILE A 171 22.84 22.55 3.40
CA ILE A 171 21.51 22.30 3.96
C ILE A 171 21.49 20.92 4.63
N THR A 172 20.82 20.80 5.78
CA THR A 172 20.61 19.48 6.40
C THR A 172 19.63 18.65 5.60
N PHE A 173 19.72 17.32 5.68
CA PHE A 173 18.77 16.42 5.03
C PHE A 173 17.32 16.73 5.44
N SER A 174 17.05 16.88 6.75
CA SER A 174 15.73 17.23 7.27
C SER A 174 15.18 18.53 6.66
N LYS A 175 16.00 19.58 6.55
CA LYS A 175 15.58 20.85 5.96
C LYS A 175 15.36 20.72 4.46
N ALA A 176 16.19 19.95 3.75
CA ALA A 176 16.02 19.67 2.34
C ALA A 176 14.73 18.88 2.07
N ALA A 177 14.39 17.91 2.93
CA ALA A 177 13.13 17.17 2.86
C ALA A 177 11.91 18.08 2.99
N ILE A 178 11.86 18.91 4.04
CA ILE A 178 10.78 19.89 4.24
C ILE A 178 10.67 20.86 3.06
N THR A 179 11.80 21.29 2.49
CA THR A 179 11.85 22.37 1.51
C THR A 179 11.58 21.90 0.08
N TYR A 180 12.03 20.70 -0.28
CA TYR A 180 12.07 20.24 -1.67
C TYR A 180 11.29 18.96 -1.95
N SER A 181 11.03 18.13 -0.93
CA SER A 181 10.35 16.85 -1.14
C SER A 181 8.90 17.09 -1.59
N MET A 182 8.52 16.41 -2.66
CA MET A 182 7.15 16.38 -3.19
C MET A 182 6.31 15.27 -2.56
N ASP A 183 6.93 14.42 -1.74
CA ASP A 183 6.21 13.48 -0.88
C ASP A 183 5.76 14.21 0.39
N LYS A 184 4.50 14.65 0.40
CA LYS A 184 3.92 15.41 1.52
C LYS A 184 3.84 14.58 2.80
N ASN A 185 3.72 13.25 2.71
CA ASN A 185 3.58 12.39 3.88
C ASN A 185 4.85 12.38 4.72
N THR A 186 6.00 12.43 4.06
CA THR A 186 7.30 12.43 4.75
C THR A 186 7.91 13.82 4.88
N ALA A 187 7.64 14.75 3.95
CA ALA A 187 8.23 16.10 3.97
C ALA A 187 8.00 16.83 5.30
N PHE A 188 6.77 16.79 5.84
CA PHE A 188 6.44 17.44 7.11
C PHE A 188 7.06 16.73 8.33
N ASN A 189 7.44 15.46 8.19
CA ASN A 189 8.14 14.68 9.21
C ASN A 189 9.65 14.59 8.92
N GLU A 190 10.23 15.69 8.44
CA GLU A 190 11.68 15.78 8.12
C GLU A 190 12.18 14.70 7.15
N GLY A 191 11.31 14.21 6.28
CA GLY A 191 11.59 13.13 5.34
C GLY A 191 11.53 11.73 5.94
N MET A 192 11.19 11.56 7.22
CA MET A 192 11.11 10.23 7.84
C MET A 192 10.10 9.34 7.13
N ALA A 193 10.54 8.20 6.60
CA ALA A 193 9.64 7.22 6.01
C ALA A 193 8.75 6.60 7.10
N VAL A 194 7.47 6.44 6.79
CA VAL A 194 6.46 5.86 7.69
C VAL A 194 5.87 4.63 7.03
N ASN A 195 5.92 3.51 7.72
CA ASN A 195 5.34 2.26 7.31
C ASN A 195 3.82 2.35 7.47
N MET A 196 3.11 2.45 6.35
CA MET A 196 1.66 2.65 6.33
C MET A 196 0.86 1.42 6.83
N PHE A 197 1.48 0.23 6.87
CA PHE A 197 0.82 -0.98 7.35
C PHE A 197 0.70 -1.01 8.88
N ASN A 198 1.69 -0.46 9.61
CA ASN A 198 1.76 -0.53 11.07
C ASN A 198 1.94 0.84 11.76
N ASN A 199 1.99 1.93 11.00
CA ASN A 199 2.22 3.31 11.48
C ASN A 199 3.52 3.49 12.28
N THR A 200 4.56 2.72 11.98
CA THR A 200 5.90 2.88 12.57
C THR A 200 6.89 3.50 11.57
N THR A 201 8.10 3.82 11.99
CA THR A 201 9.19 4.27 11.10
C THR A 201 10.10 3.13 10.65
N ARG A 202 9.85 1.91 11.14
CA ARG A 202 10.69 0.73 10.87
C ARG A 202 10.11 -0.07 9.72
N PHE A 203 11.01 -0.50 8.84
CA PHE A 203 10.69 -1.32 7.68
C PHE A 203 11.58 -2.54 7.69
N ASP A 204 10.98 -3.72 7.49
CA ASP A 204 11.75 -4.88 7.09
C ASP A 204 12.28 -4.64 5.67
N ILE A 205 13.49 -5.09 5.37
CA ILE A 205 14.16 -4.79 4.09
C ILE A 205 13.35 -5.33 2.89
N ASP A 206 12.72 -6.49 3.04
CA ASP A 206 11.90 -7.17 2.02
C ASP A 206 10.55 -6.48 1.74
N HIS A 207 10.11 -5.57 2.62
CA HIS A 207 8.90 -4.77 2.43
C HIS A 207 9.17 -3.40 1.76
N LEU A 208 10.41 -3.14 1.34
CA LEU A 208 10.77 -1.91 0.62
C LEU A 208 10.56 -2.06 -0.89
N ASP A 209 10.37 -0.93 -1.59
CA ASP A 209 10.44 -0.96 -3.05
C ASP A 209 11.86 -1.33 -3.52
N ALA A 210 11.95 -2.11 -4.60
CA ALA A 210 13.21 -2.70 -5.06
C ALA A 210 14.32 -1.67 -5.32
N ALA A 211 13.98 -0.44 -5.72
CA ALA A 211 14.96 0.61 -5.93
C ALA A 211 15.52 1.13 -4.60
N THR A 212 14.64 1.39 -3.62
CA THR A 212 15.04 1.79 -2.26
C THR A 212 15.83 0.69 -1.56
N GLU A 213 15.39 -0.56 -1.64
CA GLU A 213 16.08 -1.72 -1.04
C GLU A 213 17.55 -1.79 -1.51
N LYS A 214 17.76 -1.74 -2.83
CA LYS A 214 19.10 -1.77 -3.44
C LYS A 214 20.01 -0.65 -2.93
N GLN A 215 19.46 0.54 -2.70
CA GLN A 215 20.25 1.63 -2.14
C GLN A 215 20.57 1.38 -0.67
N ILE A 216 19.58 0.97 0.12
CA ILE A 216 19.76 0.70 1.56
C ILE A 216 20.81 -0.37 1.81
N GLN A 217 20.86 -1.45 1.01
CA GLN A 217 21.88 -2.49 1.16
C GLN A 217 23.32 -1.95 1.12
N ASN A 218 23.56 -0.86 0.39
CA ASN A 218 24.88 -0.26 0.22
C ASN A 218 25.17 0.90 1.21
N LEU A 219 24.20 1.29 2.03
CA LEU A 219 24.33 2.42 2.95
C LEU A 219 24.62 1.96 4.39
N LYS A 220 25.47 2.74 5.06
CA LYS A 220 25.67 2.71 6.52
C LYS A 220 24.82 3.79 7.21
N PRO A 221 24.43 3.61 8.48
CA PRO A 221 23.72 4.64 9.23
C PRO A 221 24.44 6.00 9.15
N GLY A 222 23.68 7.06 8.88
CA GLY A 222 24.15 8.42 8.63
C GLY A 222 24.43 8.74 7.16
N GLN A 223 24.66 7.74 6.30
CA GLN A 223 25.00 7.97 4.89
C GLN A 223 23.78 8.35 4.03
N VAL A 224 24.05 9.14 3.00
CA VAL A 224 23.06 9.64 2.02
C VAL A 224 23.34 8.97 0.67
N SER A 225 22.31 8.48 0.00
CA SER A 225 22.42 7.94 -1.36
C SER A 225 22.64 9.05 -2.37
N GLN A 226 23.26 8.72 -3.50
CA GLN A 226 23.08 9.51 -4.72
C GLN A 226 21.59 9.49 -5.13
N PRO A 227 21.12 10.47 -5.92
CA PRO A 227 19.77 10.41 -6.50
C PRO A 227 19.58 9.18 -7.40
N PHE A 228 18.47 8.47 -7.25
CA PHE A 228 18.14 7.29 -8.04
C PHE A 228 16.69 7.33 -8.51
N GLU A 229 16.40 6.69 -9.65
CA GLU A 229 15.04 6.58 -10.18
C GLU A 229 14.24 5.58 -9.34
N PHE A 230 12.97 5.89 -9.09
CA PHE A 230 12.01 4.98 -8.48
C PHE A 230 10.63 5.15 -9.15
N SER A 231 9.74 4.18 -8.93
CA SER A 231 8.32 4.31 -9.27
C SER A 231 7.50 4.12 -8.00
N ASN A 232 6.48 4.95 -7.78
CA ASN A 232 5.54 4.72 -6.68
C ASN A 232 4.55 3.59 -7.01
N GLU A 233 3.67 3.25 -6.07
CA GLU A 233 2.62 2.23 -6.26
C GLU A 233 1.69 2.51 -7.45
N GLN A 234 1.54 3.79 -7.84
CA GLN A 234 0.73 4.24 -8.98
C GLN A 234 1.51 4.17 -10.32
N GLY A 235 2.75 3.66 -10.31
CA GLY A 235 3.63 3.61 -11.49
C GLY A 235 4.23 4.97 -11.88
N LYS A 236 4.03 6.02 -11.07
CA LYS A 236 4.60 7.35 -11.31
C LYS A 236 6.10 7.32 -11.03
N LYS A 237 6.87 7.60 -12.09
CA LYS A 237 8.32 7.68 -12.03
C LYS A 237 8.80 8.99 -11.42
N GLY A 238 9.88 8.92 -10.66
CA GLY A 238 10.54 10.09 -10.07
C GLY A 238 11.96 9.77 -9.63
N TYR A 239 12.58 10.72 -8.93
CA TYR A 239 13.88 10.56 -8.32
C TYR A 239 13.78 10.65 -6.81
N LYS A 240 14.52 9.79 -6.11
CA LYS A 240 14.60 9.77 -4.66
C LYS A 240 16.04 9.96 -4.21
N ILE A 241 16.22 10.63 -3.07
CA ILE A 241 17.45 10.66 -2.29
C ILE A 241 17.07 10.08 -0.93
N ILE A 242 17.82 9.11 -0.41
CA ILE A 242 17.56 8.55 0.91
C ILE A 242 18.75 8.75 1.83
N LYS A 243 18.47 8.85 3.13
CA LYS A 243 19.47 8.81 4.19
C LYS A 243 19.14 7.67 5.13
N LEU A 244 20.05 6.73 5.31
CA LEU A 244 19.86 5.66 6.29
C LEU A 244 20.04 6.25 7.69
N LYS A 245 19.03 6.17 8.54
CA LYS A 245 19.09 6.68 9.91
C LYS A 245 19.57 5.61 10.87
N ALA A 246 18.96 4.43 10.82
CA ALA A 246 19.31 3.31 11.68
C ALA A 246 19.11 1.98 10.94
N ARG A 247 19.89 0.99 11.37
CA ARG A 247 19.79 -0.40 10.93
C ARG A 247 19.74 -1.26 12.19
N TYR A 248 18.74 -2.12 12.26
CA TYR A 248 18.51 -3.05 13.35
C TYR A 248 18.72 -4.45 12.79
N PRO A 249 19.84 -5.11 13.13
CA PRO A 249 20.15 -6.42 12.58
C PRO A 249 19.09 -7.43 12.98
N GLU A 250 19.00 -8.50 12.20
CA GLU A 250 18.22 -9.68 12.55
C GLU A 250 18.59 -10.15 13.97
N HIS A 251 17.58 -10.43 14.79
CA HIS A 251 17.77 -10.90 16.15
C HIS A 251 16.59 -11.73 16.63
N LYS A 252 16.78 -12.49 17.70
CA LYS A 252 15.67 -13.13 18.41
C LYS A 252 14.88 -12.08 19.17
N ALA A 253 13.56 -12.12 19.04
CA ALA A 253 12.66 -11.18 19.71
C ALA A 253 12.98 -11.10 21.20
N ASN A 254 13.03 -9.90 21.77
CA ASN A 254 13.37 -9.71 23.17
C ASN A 254 12.51 -8.63 23.86
N LEU A 255 12.38 -8.71 25.18
CA LEU A 255 11.50 -7.83 25.96
C LEU A 255 11.93 -6.35 25.99
N LYS A 256 13.17 -6.03 25.59
CA LYS A 256 13.69 -4.67 25.58
C LYS A 256 13.34 -3.97 24.27
N ASP A 257 13.60 -4.64 23.14
CA ASP A 257 13.49 -4.03 21.81
C ASP A 257 12.14 -4.32 21.13
N ASP A 258 11.50 -5.45 21.47
CA ASP A 258 10.31 -5.99 20.76
C ASP A 258 9.09 -6.16 21.67
N TYR A 259 9.02 -5.40 22.77
CA TYR A 259 7.94 -5.53 23.75
C TYR A 259 6.54 -5.50 23.13
N ASN A 260 6.29 -4.59 22.18
CA ASN A 260 4.99 -4.47 21.51
C ASN A 260 4.65 -5.71 20.67
N TYR A 261 5.64 -6.26 19.97
CA TYR A 261 5.48 -7.49 19.19
C TYR A 261 5.19 -8.68 20.11
N ILE A 262 5.95 -8.84 21.20
CA ILE A 262 5.73 -9.90 22.18
C ILE A 262 4.37 -9.72 22.89
N GLN A 263 3.95 -8.48 23.15
CA GLN A 263 2.63 -8.19 23.69
C GLN A 263 1.52 -8.65 22.74
N GLN A 264 1.64 -8.38 21.43
CA GLN A 264 0.70 -8.84 20.43
C GLN A 264 0.67 -10.38 20.35
N LEU A 265 1.82 -11.04 20.35
CA LEU A 265 1.90 -12.50 20.41
C LEU A 265 1.25 -13.07 21.67
N THR A 266 1.49 -12.43 22.83
CA THR A 266 0.85 -12.81 24.10
C THR A 266 -0.67 -12.68 24.01
N GLN A 267 -1.15 -11.62 23.36
CA GLN A 267 -2.58 -11.39 23.15
C GLN A 267 -3.18 -12.48 22.27
N GLU A 268 -2.53 -12.83 21.17
CA GLU A 268 -2.98 -13.91 20.29
C GLU A 268 -2.95 -15.26 20.99
N HIS A 269 -1.88 -15.58 21.73
CA HIS A 269 -1.81 -16.80 22.52
C HIS A 269 -2.96 -16.89 23.55
N LYS A 270 -3.24 -15.79 24.28
CA LYS A 270 -4.38 -15.76 25.22
C LYS A 270 -5.72 -15.91 24.51
N LYS A 271 -5.91 -15.31 23.33
CA LYS A 271 -7.11 -15.49 22.52
C LYS A 271 -7.29 -16.96 22.15
N GLN A 272 -6.22 -17.62 21.69
CA GLN A 272 -6.25 -19.04 21.34
C GLN A 272 -6.60 -19.91 22.54
N GLU A 273 -6.02 -19.66 23.71
CA GLU A 273 -6.37 -20.39 24.94
C GLU A 273 -7.82 -20.17 25.38
N VAL A 274 -8.36 -18.96 25.24
CA VAL A 274 -9.78 -18.69 25.52
C VAL A 274 -10.68 -19.42 24.52
N ILE A 275 -10.35 -19.41 23.24
CA ILE A 275 -11.10 -20.13 22.19
C ILE A 275 -11.08 -21.63 22.48
N LYS A 276 -9.91 -22.19 22.75
CA LYS A 276 -9.71 -23.59 23.11
C LYS A 276 -10.57 -24.00 24.32
N ASN A 277 -10.51 -23.23 25.40
CA ASN A 277 -11.31 -23.50 26.60
C ASN A 277 -12.82 -23.37 26.33
N TRP A 278 -13.22 -22.40 25.50
CA TRP A 278 -14.60 -22.26 25.06
C TRP A 278 -15.06 -23.47 24.25
N ILE A 279 -14.26 -23.95 23.30
CA ILE A 279 -14.52 -25.16 22.51
C ILE A 279 -14.69 -26.37 23.45
N LEU A 280 -13.73 -26.60 24.35
CA LEU A 280 -13.75 -27.71 25.30
C LEU A 280 -15.00 -27.69 26.19
N ASN A 281 -15.41 -26.51 26.68
CA ASN A 281 -16.62 -26.38 27.47
C ASN A 281 -17.90 -26.58 26.63
N LYS A 282 -17.90 -26.10 25.38
CA LYS A 282 -19.04 -26.26 24.49
C LYS A 282 -19.22 -27.73 24.07
N MET A 283 -18.13 -28.47 23.85
CA MET A 283 -18.16 -29.90 23.57
C MET A 283 -18.86 -30.71 24.67
N LYS A 284 -18.68 -30.34 25.95
CA LYS A 284 -19.35 -31.03 27.08
C LYS A 284 -20.88 -30.89 27.07
N SER A 285 -21.41 -29.85 26.43
CA SER A 285 -22.84 -29.49 26.46
C SER A 285 -23.52 -29.60 25.10
N THR A 286 -22.79 -30.06 24.07
CA THR A 286 -23.29 -30.15 22.69
C THR A 286 -23.32 -31.61 22.28
N TYR A 287 -24.50 -32.12 21.91
CA TYR A 287 -24.66 -33.45 21.37
C TYR A 287 -24.31 -33.45 19.89
N PHE A 288 -23.38 -34.32 19.49
CA PHE A 288 -23.03 -34.57 18.11
C PHE A 288 -23.13 -36.07 17.81
N THR A 289 -23.60 -36.41 16.63
CA THR A 289 -23.67 -37.77 16.10
C THR A 289 -22.67 -37.88 14.96
N ILE A 290 -21.80 -38.89 15.03
CA ILE A 290 -20.86 -39.22 13.94
C ILE A 290 -21.46 -40.41 13.18
N ASP A 291 -21.60 -40.26 11.87
CA ASP A 291 -22.05 -41.34 10.99
C ASP A 291 -21.16 -42.58 11.13
N GLU A 292 -21.77 -43.75 11.06
CA GLU A 292 -21.12 -45.07 11.26
C GLU A 292 -19.83 -45.23 10.46
N GLU A 293 -19.82 -44.75 9.21
CA GLU A 293 -18.70 -44.83 8.29
C GLU A 293 -17.45 -44.08 8.77
N TYR A 294 -17.63 -43.08 9.64
CA TYR A 294 -16.56 -42.20 10.12
C TYR A 294 -16.18 -42.45 11.58
N LYS A 295 -16.85 -43.38 12.29
CA LYS A 295 -16.57 -43.68 13.72
C LYS A 295 -15.14 -44.16 13.99
N LYS A 296 -14.45 -44.70 12.99
CA LYS A 296 -13.05 -45.17 13.08
C LYS A 296 -12.02 -44.09 12.75
N CYS A 297 -12.46 -42.92 12.29
CA CYS A 297 -11.55 -41.80 11.99
C CYS A 297 -11.14 -41.09 13.27
N GLU A 298 -9.86 -40.74 13.38
CA GLU A 298 -9.35 -39.97 14.50
C GLU A 298 -9.58 -38.47 14.25
N PHE A 299 -10.53 -37.87 14.97
CA PHE A 299 -10.86 -36.45 14.84
C PHE A 299 -10.21 -35.64 15.96
N ASN A 300 -9.30 -34.74 15.61
CA ASN A 300 -8.72 -33.79 16.57
C ASN A 300 -9.32 -32.39 16.35
N LEU A 301 -10.40 -32.10 17.07
CA LEU A 301 -11.13 -30.82 17.00
C LEU A 301 -10.34 -29.62 17.56
N LEU A 302 -9.14 -29.86 18.13
CA LEU A 302 -8.25 -28.84 18.67
C LEU A 302 -7.09 -28.48 17.74
N LYS A 303 -6.94 -29.17 16.60
CA LYS A 303 -6.06 -28.76 15.49
C LYS A 303 -6.89 -27.94 14.50
N LEU A 304 -7.04 -26.65 14.80
CA LEU A 304 -7.52 -25.62 13.87
C LEU A 304 -6.41 -24.59 13.67
#